data_AF-A0A1I8D2N7-F1
#
_entry.id   AF-A0A1I8D2N7-F1
#
_cell.length_a   1.000
_cell.length_b   1.000
_cell.length_c   1.000
_cell.angle_alpha   90.00
_cell.angle_beta   90.00
_cell.angle_gamma   90.00
#
_symmetry.space_group_name_H-M   'P 1'
#
loop_
_entity.id
_entity.type
_entity.pdbx_description
1 polymer ?
#
loop_
_entity_poly.entity_id
_entity_poly.type
_entity_poly.pdbx_seq_one_letter_code
_entity_poly.pdbx_strand_id
1 'polypeptide(L)'
;MFLACLNSCSSTDKLAFDVGVQESNEGETCWWTIHPASKQRSEGEKVRVGDDVILVSVATERYLHMALRKNEQFIVIASFHQTLWNIGSVSSGSIKNRNMGVLFGNDVLRLFHTNDECLTVPENWADTPLHNTVIYGTGNAVSQARSLWRIELIRMKWHGAMVGYSQPFRIRHITTGRYLGVVENAVILCHREKSDYETTAFVLCQNKDPKKTLMEEKEEEGMGTPTISYGKGLTI
;
A
#
# COMPACT_ATOMS: atom_id res chain seq x y z
N MET A 1 -13.57 9.22 6.01
CA MET A 1 -14.54 8.18 5.63
C MET A 1 -14.35 6.97 6.54
N PHE A 2 -15.43 6.27 6.87
CA PHE A 2 -15.48 5.11 7.77
C PHE A 2 -16.08 3.92 7.02
N LEU A 3 -15.53 2.72 7.22
CA LEU A 3 -16.10 1.48 6.66
C LEU A 3 -17.47 1.22 7.32
N ALA A 4 -18.51 1.06 6.52
CA ALA A 4 -19.87 0.96 7.02
C ALA A 4 -20.73 -0.04 6.24
N CYS A 5 -21.71 -0.58 6.95
CA CYS A 5 -22.84 -1.32 6.39
C CYS A 5 -23.84 -0.31 5.78
N LEU A 6 -24.10 -0.43 4.48
CA LEU A 6 -24.96 0.48 3.73
C LEU A 6 -26.39 -0.06 3.63
N ASN A 7 -27.35 0.83 3.40
CA ASN A 7 -28.76 0.44 3.20
C ASN A 7 -29.05 -0.15 1.81
N SER A 8 -28.05 -0.21 0.92
CA SER A 8 -28.18 -0.81 -0.41
C SER A 8 -27.89 -2.32 -0.37
N CYS A 9 -28.36 -3.04 -1.39
CA CYS A 9 -28.06 -4.45 -1.60
C CYS A 9 -27.79 -4.70 -3.07
N SER A 10 -26.55 -5.05 -3.39
CA SER A 10 -26.09 -5.36 -4.74
C SER A 10 -25.82 -6.87 -4.96
N SER A 11 -26.05 -7.68 -3.92
CA SER A 11 -25.92 -9.13 -3.94
C SER A 11 -27.20 -9.82 -4.43
N THR A 12 -27.09 -11.08 -4.83
CA THR A 12 -28.26 -11.94 -5.05
C THR A 12 -28.92 -12.39 -3.74
N ASP A 13 -28.18 -12.35 -2.63
CA ASP A 13 -28.72 -12.53 -1.30
C ASP A 13 -29.48 -11.26 -0.88
N LYS A 14 -30.81 -11.32 -0.95
CA LYS A 14 -31.71 -10.20 -0.62
C LYS A 14 -31.66 -9.79 0.84
N LEU A 15 -31.12 -10.64 1.70
CA LEU A 15 -30.95 -10.33 3.11
C LEU A 15 -29.63 -9.59 3.35
N ALA A 16 -28.64 -9.72 2.46
CA ALA A 16 -27.37 -9.05 2.62
C ALA A 16 -27.45 -7.54 2.42
N PHE A 17 -26.48 -6.84 3.00
CA PHE A 17 -26.28 -5.41 2.82
C PHE A 17 -24.93 -5.15 2.16
N ASP A 18 -24.84 -4.10 1.36
CA ASP A 18 -23.57 -3.67 0.79
C ASP A 18 -22.66 -3.12 1.89
N VAL A 19 -21.35 -3.33 1.73
CA VAL A 19 -20.32 -2.72 2.57
C VAL A 19 -19.57 -1.69 1.75
N GLY A 20 -19.42 -0.50 2.30
CA GLY A 20 -18.74 0.61 1.64
C GLY A 20 -18.17 1.60 2.63
N VAL A 21 -18.02 2.84 2.21
CA VAL A 21 -17.48 3.91 3.06
C VAL A 21 -18.42 5.10 3.11
N GLN A 22 -18.56 5.71 4.28
CA GLN A 22 -19.37 6.90 4.52
C GLN A 22 -18.55 7.99 5.23
N GLU A 23 -18.96 9.26 5.15
CA GLU A 23 -18.22 10.36 5.78
C GLU A 23 -18.45 10.46 7.29
N SER A 24 -19.68 10.19 7.75
CA SER A 24 -20.07 10.28 9.15
C SER A 24 -19.77 8.97 9.91
N ASN A 25 -19.41 9.08 11.19
CA ASN A 25 -19.34 7.96 12.13
C ASN A 25 -20.52 7.95 13.12
N GLU A 26 -21.56 8.73 12.86
CA GLU A 26 -22.76 8.76 13.68
C GLU A 26 -23.56 7.46 13.54
N GLY A 27 -24.08 6.96 14.67
CA GLY A 27 -24.82 5.72 14.73
C GLY A 27 -23.95 4.47 14.68
N GLU A 28 -24.57 3.33 14.36
CA GLU A 28 -23.97 1.99 14.49
C GLU A 28 -23.48 1.42 13.15
N THR A 29 -23.78 2.06 12.02
CA THR A 29 -23.52 1.49 10.68
C THR A 29 -22.03 1.31 10.37
N CYS A 30 -21.16 2.12 10.98
CA CYS A 30 -19.72 2.00 10.85
C CYS A 30 -19.03 1.17 11.94
N TRP A 31 -19.80 0.56 12.84
CA TRP A 31 -19.25 -0.22 13.95
C TRP A 31 -19.24 -1.71 13.61
N TRP A 32 -18.11 -2.34 13.88
CA TRP A 32 -17.87 -3.76 13.67
C TRP A 32 -17.26 -4.37 14.93
N THR A 33 -17.86 -5.43 15.45
CA THR A 33 -17.27 -6.22 16.55
C THR A 33 -16.35 -7.29 15.98
N ILE A 34 -15.26 -7.55 16.70
CA ILE A 34 -14.28 -8.58 16.35
C ILE A 34 -14.54 -9.79 17.25
N HIS A 35 -14.80 -10.94 16.64
CA HIS A 35 -14.98 -12.20 17.34
C HIS A 35 -13.87 -13.20 16.96
N PRO A 36 -13.44 -14.05 17.91
CA PRO A 36 -12.46 -15.09 17.63
C PRO A 36 -13.01 -16.11 16.65
N ALA A 37 -12.24 -16.45 15.61
CA ALA A 37 -12.64 -17.44 14.61
C ALA A 37 -12.62 -18.90 15.14
N SER A 38 -11.91 -19.15 16.25
CA SER A 38 -11.73 -20.49 16.80
C SER A 38 -11.71 -20.48 18.33
N LYS A 39 -11.86 -21.67 18.93
CA LYS A 39 -11.80 -21.89 20.38
C LYS A 39 -10.40 -21.71 20.99
N GLN A 40 -9.38 -21.40 20.19
CA GLN A 40 -8.02 -21.09 20.68
C GLN A 40 -7.88 -19.67 21.25
N ARG A 41 -8.92 -18.85 21.07
CA ARG A 41 -9.00 -17.48 21.56
C ARG A 41 -10.35 -17.28 22.22
N SER A 42 -10.38 -16.41 23.22
CA SER A 42 -11.59 -16.04 23.96
C SER A 42 -11.86 -14.55 23.85
N GLU A 43 -13.11 -14.15 24.01
CA GLU A 43 -13.45 -12.72 24.13
C GLU A 43 -12.72 -12.10 25.33
N GLY A 44 -12.25 -10.86 25.15
CA GLY A 44 -11.42 -10.15 26.14
C GLY A 44 -9.91 -10.40 25.99
N GLU A 45 -9.48 -11.39 25.20
CA GLU A 45 -8.06 -11.54 24.85
C GLU A 45 -7.58 -10.48 23.86
N LYS A 46 -6.28 -10.16 23.88
CA LYS A 46 -5.66 -9.27 22.89
C LYS A 46 -5.58 -9.96 21.54
N VAL A 47 -6.15 -9.32 20.51
CA VAL A 47 -5.99 -9.73 19.10
C VAL A 47 -4.52 -9.62 18.69
N ARG A 48 -4.00 -10.66 18.02
CA ARG A 48 -2.61 -10.73 17.57
C ARG A 48 -2.51 -10.64 16.05
N VAL A 49 -1.36 -10.19 15.57
CA VAL A 49 -1.03 -10.28 14.13
C VAL A 49 -1.04 -11.75 13.71
N GLY A 50 -1.71 -12.02 12.59
CA GLY A 50 -1.90 -13.37 12.05
C GLY A 50 -3.11 -14.10 12.64
N ASP A 51 -3.81 -13.56 13.64
CA ASP A 51 -5.08 -14.14 14.08
C ASP A 51 -6.12 -14.02 12.96
N ASP A 52 -6.89 -15.08 12.77
CA ASP A 52 -8.11 -15.04 11.97
C ASP A 52 -9.28 -14.60 12.85
N VAL A 53 -10.06 -13.67 12.34
CA VAL A 53 -11.20 -13.07 13.04
C VAL A 53 -12.46 -13.12 12.21
N ILE A 54 -13.59 -13.00 12.90
CA ILE A 54 -14.90 -12.77 12.30
C ILE A 54 -15.31 -11.34 12.66
N LEU A 55 -15.73 -10.57 11.66
CA LEU A 55 -16.24 -9.21 11.84
C LEU A 55 -17.76 -9.22 11.76
N VAL A 56 -18.44 -8.64 12.74
CA VAL A 56 -19.90 -8.55 12.78
C VAL A 56 -20.32 -7.09 12.83
N SER A 57 -21.18 -6.68 11.91
CA SER A 57 -21.78 -5.34 11.88
C SER A 57 -22.68 -5.16 13.10
N VAL A 58 -22.48 -4.08 13.86
CA VAL A 58 -23.34 -3.76 15.00
C VAL A 58 -24.76 -3.43 14.53
N ALA A 59 -24.90 -2.62 13.47
CA ALA A 59 -26.19 -2.16 12.99
C ALA A 59 -27.09 -3.27 12.39
N THR A 60 -26.50 -4.36 11.90
CA THR A 60 -27.24 -5.40 11.15
C THR A 60 -27.06 -6.82 11.68
N GLU A 61 -26.21 -7.02 12.69
CA GLU A 61 -25.86 -8.32 13.28
C GLU A 61 -25.41 -9.35 12.24
N ARG A 62 -24.78 -8.87 11.16
CA ARG A 62 -24.33 -9.67 10.02
C ARG A 62 -22.82 -9.70 9.91
N TYR A 63 -22.31 -10.81 9.40
CA TYR A 63 -20.89 -11.04 9.21
C TYR A 63 -20.38 -10.29 7.99
N LEU A 64 -19.18 -9.71 8.09
CA LEU A 64 -18.44 -9.26 6.93
C LEU A 64 -18.05 -10.49 6.10
N HIS A 65 -18.61 -10.59 4.91
CA HIS A 65 -18.58 -11.78 4.09
C HIS A 65 -18.02 -11.47 2.70
N MET A 66 -17.07 -12.28 2.26
CA MET A 66 -16.64 -12.28 0.86
C MET A 66 -17.53 -13.24 0.07
N ALA A 67 -18.39 -12.70 -0.79
CA ALA A 67 -19.29 -13.47 -1.64
C ALA A 67 -18.80 -13.50 -3.10
N LEU A 68 -19.11 -14.58 -3.80
CA LEU A 68 -18.89 -14.70 -5.24
C LEU A 68 -20.19 -14.33 -5.99
N ARG A 69 -20.14 -13.33 -6.86
CA ARG A 69 -21.25 -13.01 -7.76
C ARG A 69 -21.34 -14.02 -8.91
N LYS A 70 -22.49 -14.01 -9.61
CA LYS A 70 -22.73 -14.83 -10.81
C LYS A 70 -21.73 -14.60 -11.95
N ASN A 71 -21.08 -13.44 -12.00
CA ASN A 71 -20.04 -13.11 -12.99
C ASN A 71 -18.62 -13.47 -12.50
N GLU A 72 -18.50 -14.38 -11.53
CA GLU A 72 -17.23 -14.79 -10.90
C GLU A 72 -16.44 -13.65 -10.24
N GLN A 73 -17.10 -12.52 -9.98
CA GLN A 73 -16.48 -11.40 -9.29
C GLN A 73 -16.72 -11.50 -7.79
N PHE A 74 -15.65 -11.39 -6.99
CA PHE A 74 -15.77 -11.29 -5.55
C PHE A 74 -16.32 -9.92 -5.14
N ILE A 75 -17.24 -9.92 -4.18
CA ILE A 75 -17.75 -8.73 -3.50
C ILE A 75 -17.64 -8.91 -1.99
N VAL A 76 -17.64 -7.80 -1.27
CA VAL A 76 -17.70 -7.78 0.19
C VAL A 76 -19.04 -7.21 0.62
N ILE A 77 -19.78 -7.98 1.41
CA ILE A 77 -21.14 -7.68 1.87
C ILE A 77 -21.28 -8.02 3.35
N ALA A 78 -22.31 -7.50 4.01
CA ALA A 78 -22.73 -7.98 5.32
C ALA A 78 -23.82 -9.05 5.14
N SER A 79 -23.56 -10.31 5.49
CA SER A 79 -24.50 -11.43 5.30
C SER A 79 -24.54 -12.37 6.52
N PHE A 80 -25.37 -13.41 6.47
CA PHE A 80 -25.40 -14.45 7.50
C PHE A 80 -24.29 -15.51 7.34
N HIS A 81 -23.46 -15.40 6.30
CA HIS A 81 -22.35 -16.31 6.06
C HIS A 81 -21.05 -15.73 6.63
N GLN A 82 -20.33 -16.54 7.41
CA GLN A 82 -19.04 -16.11 7.97
C GLN A 82 -17.93 -16.20 6.92
N THR A 83 -17.01 -15.25 6.97
CA THR A 83 -15.71 -15.31 6.30
C THR A 83 -14.63 -15.03 7.34
N LEU A 84 -13.56 -15.81 7.31
CA LEU A 84 -12.39 -15.57 8.16
C LEU A 84 -11.55 -14.46 7.55
N TRP A 85 -11.23 -13.46 8.36
CA TRP A 85 -10.38 -12.34 7.98
C TRP A 85 -9.08 -12.39 8.77
N ASN A 86 -7.94 -12.37 8.07
CA ASN A 86 -6.64 -12.40 8.71
C ASN A 86 -6.20 -10.99 9.13
N ILE A 87 -5.69 -10.85 10.37
CA ILE A 87 -5.14 -9.59 10.87
C ILE A 87 -3.68 -9.42 10.41
N GLY A 88 -3.45 -8.60 9.39
CA GLY A 88 -2.13 -8.20 8.92
C GLY A 88 -1.61 -6.91 9.57
N SER A 89 -0.30 -6.77 9.72
CA SER A 89 0.35 -5.52 10.14
C SER A 89 0.87 -4.73 8.93
N VAL A 90 0.51 -3.44 8.85
CA VAL A 90 1.01 -2.53 7.80
C VAL A 90 2.12 -1.62 8.34
N SER A 91 1.86 -0.95 9.45
CA SER A 91 2.78 0.02 10.07
C SER A 91 2.37 0.29 11.52
N SER A 92 3.23 0.94 12.30
CA SER A 92 2.96 1.40 13.66
C SER A 92 2.90 2.93 13.69
N GLY A 93 1.73 3.48 14.05
CA GLY A 93 1.52 4.92 14.15
C GLY A 93 2.44 5.60 15.18
N SER A 94 2.68 4.96 16.32
CA SER A 94 3.57 5.51 17.36
C SER A 94 5.02 5.62 16.88
N ILE A 95 5.49 4.65 16.08
CA ILE A 95 6.85 4.69 15.51
C ILE A 95 6.94 5.74 14.41
N LYS A 96 5.93 5.85 13.54
CA LYS A 96 5.86 6.93 12.54
C LYS A 96 5.94 8.32 13.19
N ASN A 97 5.16 8.55 14.25
CA ASN A 97 5.13 9.85 14.94
C ASN A 97 6.46 10.20 15.63
N ARG A 98 7.22 9.22 16.11
CA ARG A 98 8.53 9.45 16.76
C ARG A 98 9.68 9.64 15.78
N ASN A 99 9.52 9.22 14.52
CA ASN A 99 10.57 9.26 13.49
C ASN A 99 10.16 10.17 12.33
N MET A 100 9.65 11.37 12.64
CA MET A 100 9.35 12.38 11.62
C MET A 100 10.62 12.70 10.82
N GLY A 101 10.49 12.77 9.49
CA GLY A 101 11.63 13.03 8.60
C GLY A 101 12.38 11.78 8.14
N VAL A 102 11.96 10.58 8.55
CA VAL A 102 12.46 9.30 8.01
C VAL A 102 11.55 8.82 6.88
N LEU A 103 12.11 8.17 5.87
CA LEU A 103 11.36 7.57 4.76
C LEU A 103 10.67 6.28 5.20
N PHE A 104 9.35 6.20 5.00
CA PHE A 104 8.56 4.99 5.21
C PHE A 104 8.03 4.41 3.90
N GLY A 105 7.76 3.11 3.92
CA GLY A 105 6.94 2.47 2.90
C GLY A 105 5.57 3.13 2.78
N ASN A 106 5.10 3.22 1.54
CA ASN A 106 3.93 3.92 1.03
C ASN A 106 3.98 5.46 1.13
N ASP A 107 5.10 6.05 1.56
CA ASP A 107 5.25 7.50 1.50
C ASP A 107 5.23 7.97 0.04
N VAL A 108 4.64 9.15 -0.16
CA VAL A 108 4.58 9.84 -1.45
C VAL A 108 5.56 11.00 -1.42
N LEU A 109 6.51 11.00 -2.36
CA LEU A 109 7.63 11.93 -2.39
C LEU A 109 7.95 12.41 -3.81
N ARG A 110 8.87 13.37 -3.89
CA ARG A 110 9.52 13.81 -5.12
C ARG A 110 10.98 13.39 -5.12
N LEU A 111 11.45 12.91 -6.27
CA LEU A 111 12.85 12.50 -6.47
C LEU A 111 13.59 13.65 -7.16
N PHE A 112 14.42 14.37 -6.41
CA PHE A 112 15.17 15.52 -6.92
C PHE A 112 16.57 15.12 -7.39
N HIS A 113 16.99 15.59 -8.56
CA HIS A 113 18.39 15.54 -9.01
C HIS A 113 19.18 16.75 -8.50
N THR A 114 18.56 17.93 -8.61
CA THR A 114 19.02 19.20 -8.02
C THR A 114 17.84 19.87 -7.32
N ASN A 115 18.04 21.00 -6.66
CA ASN A 115 16.95 21.68 -5.94
C ASN A 115 15.76 22.08 -6.83
N ASP A 116 16.01 22.31 -8.12
CA ASP A 116 15.01 22.81 -9.08
C ASP A 116 14.64 21.80 -10.17
N GLU A 117 15.10 20.55 -10.03
CA GLU A 117 14.93 19.50 -11.04
C GLU A 117 14.52 18.18 -10.40
N CYS A 118 13.39 17.63 -10.81
CA CYS A 118 12.86 16.38 -10.26
C CYS A 118 12.41 15.39 -11.33
N LEU A 119 12.42 14.10 -10.99
CA LEU A 119 11.91 13.04 -11.85
C LEU A 119 10.38 13.20 -12.02
N THR A 120 9.94 13.19 -13.27
CA THR A 120 8.53 13.39 -13.65
C THR A 120 8.20 12.67 -14.96
N VAL A 121 6.93 12.73 -15.37
CA VAL A 121 6.46 12.29 -16.69
C VAL A 121 6.17 13.51 -17.58
N PRO A 122 6.21 13.39 -18.92
CA PRO A 122 5.85 14.49 -19.83
C PRO A 122 4.43 15.05 -19.57
N GLU A 123 4.19 16.34 -19.86
CA GLU A 123 2.87 16.98 -19.62
C GLU A 123 1.77 16.37 -20.51
N ASN A 124 2.14 15.98 -21.72
CA ASN A 124 1.28 15.32 -22.69
C ASN A 124 1.23 13.80 -22.48
N TRP A 125 1.58 13.30 -21.28
CA TRP A 125 1.50 11.87 -20.99
C TRP A 125 0.07 11.36 -21.23
N ALA A 126 -0.03 10.19 -21.83
CA ALA A 126 -1.28 9.51 -22.11
C ALA A 126 -1.06 8.01 -21.92
N ASP A 127 -2.12 7.26 -21.65
CA ASP A 127 -2.04 5.81 -21.45
C ASP A 127 -1.91 5.07 -22.79
N THR A 128 -0.75 5.24 -23.45
CA THR A 128 -0.42 4.60 -24.72
C THR A 128 0.93 3.89 -24.61
N PRO A 129 1.20 2.86 -25.44
CA PRO A 129 2.49 2.17 -25.44
C PRO A 129 3.69 3.08 -25.74
N LEU A 130 3.46 4.25 -26.36
CA LEU A 130 4.50 5.21 -26.74
C LEU A 130 4.89 6.16 -25.60
N HIS A 131 4.06 6.29 -24.57
CA HIS A 131 4.24 7.24 -23.47
C HIS A 131 4.72 6.53 -22.19
N ASN A 132 5.87 5.87 -22.28
CA ASN A 132 6.47 5.16 -21.14
C ASN A 132 7.73 5.86 -20.61
N THR A 133 8.03 7.07 -21.10
CA THR A 133 9.27 7.77 -20.76
C THR A 133 9.14 8.53 -19.43
N VAL A 134 10.24 8.57 -18.69
CA VAL A 134 10.44 9.48 -17.55
C VAL A 134 11.48 10.53 -17.91
N ILE A 135 11.32 11.74 -17.39
CA ILE A 135 12.19 12.87 -17.67
C ILE A 135 12.56 13.58 -16.36
N TYR A 136 13.63 14.36 -16.39
CA TYR A 136 13.86 15.37 -15.39
C TYR A 136 13.17 16.67 -15.80
N GLY A 137 12.27 17.14 -14.95
CA GLY A 137 11.49 18.35 -15.17
C GLY A 137 11.89 19.44 -14.21
N THR A 138 11.95 20.68 -14.72
CA THR A 138 12.28 21.88 -13.96
C THR A 138 11.08 22.81 -13.80
N GLY A 139 11.22 23.85 -12.98
CA GLY A 139 10.19 24.87 -12.79
C GLY A 139 8.91 24.27 -12.20
N ASN A 140 7.77 24.48 -12.86
CA ASN A 140 6.46 24.06 -12.34
C ASN A 140 6.32 22.55 -12.09
N ALA A 141 7.16 21.71 -12.72
CA ALA A 141 7.15 20.27 -12.48
C ALA A 141 7.35 19.92 -11.00
N VAL A 142 8.20 20.67 -10.28
CA VAL A 142 8.54 20.40 -8.87
C VAL A 142 7.39 20.63 -7.90
N SER A 143 6.31 21.28 -8.34
CA SER A 143 5.09 21.51 -7.56
C SER A 143 3.86 20.78 -8.09
N GLN A 144 3.97 20.05 -9.20
CA GLN A 144 2.85 19.36 -9.83
C GLN A 144 2.68 17.92 -9.34
N ALA A 145 1.50 17.34 -9.57
CA ALA A 145 1.21 15.95 -9.21
C ALA A 145 1.97 14.93 -10.07
N ARG A 146 2.35 15.31 -11.30
CA ARG A 146 3.11 14.46 -12.24
C ARG A 146 4.55 14.17 -11.83
N SER A 147 5.01 14.73 -10.71
CA SER A 147 6.32 14.45 -10.13
C SER A 147 6.22 13.65 -8.81
N LEU A 148 5.02 13.15 -8.46
CA LEU A 148 4.79 12.41 -7.23
C LEU A 148 4.98 10.91 -7.45
N TRP A 149 5.78 10.31 -6.58
CA TRP A 149 6.12 8.89 -6.60
C TRP A 149 5.86 8.28 -5.24
N ARG A 150 5.35 7.05 -5.20
CA ARG A 150 5.16 6.26 -3.99
C ARG A 150 6.24 5.17 -3.91
N ILE A 151 6.84 5.05 -2.74
CA ILE A 151 7.76 3.95 -2.43
C ILE A 151 6.96 2.76 -1.89
N GLU A 152 6.96 1.63 -2.58
CA GLU A 152 6.22 0.42 -2.18
C GLU A 152 7.21 -0.71 -1.85
N LEU A 153 7.43 -1.01 -0.57
CA LEU A 153 8.29 -2.11 -0.16
C LEU A 153 7.81 -3.44 -0.74
N ILE A 154 8.72 -4.26 -1.26
CA ILE A 154 8.38 -5.59 -1.81
C ILE A 154 8.32 -6.59 -0.66
N ARG A 155 7.21 -6.57 0.08
CA ARG A 155 6.86 -7.50 1.18
C ARG A 155 5.37 -7.46 1.47
N MET A 156 4.84 -8.53 2.07
CA MET A 156 3.40 -8.61 2.40
C MET A 156 3.05 -7.96 3.74
N LYS A 157 3.86 -8.19 4.77
CA LYS A 157 3.69 -7.60 6.09
C LYS A 157 4.62 -6.40 6.25
N TRP A 158 4.22 -5.45 7.09
CA TRP A 158 5.04 -4.29 7.43
C TRP A 158 5.50 -3.48 6.19
N HIS A 159 4.73 -3.51 5.11
CA HIS A 159 5.07 -2.76 3.89
C HIS A 159 4.94 -1.23 4.04
N GLY A 160 4.52 -0.75 5.21
CA GLY A 160 4.58 0.66 5.65
C GLY A 160 5.62 0.93 6.75
N ALA A 161 6.59 0.04 6.94
CA ALA A 161 7.74 0.20 7.84
C ALA A 161 8.76 1.24 7.33
N MET A 162 9.80 1.54 8.10
CA MET A 162 10.89 2.41 7.65
C MET A 162 11.65 1.74 6.51
N VAL A 163 12.05 2.54 5.52
CA VAL A 163 12.86 2.04 4.39
C VAL A 163 14.32 1.93 4.83
N GLY A 164 14.91 0.76 4.58
CA GLY A 164 16.31 0.42 4.80
C GLY A 164 17.18 0.61 3.56
N TYR A 165 18.50 0.69 3.76
CA TYR A 165 19.45 0.42 2.68
C TYR A 165 19.34 -1.04 2.24
N SER A 166 19.66 -1.32 0.97
CA SER A 166 19.63 -2.67 0.39
C SER A 166 18.27 -3.40 0.44
N GLN A 167 17.23 -2.73 0.93
CA GLN A 167 15.88 -3.26 1.01
C GLN A 167 15.16 -3.05 -0.33
N PRO A 168 14.60 -4.10 -0.94
CA PRO A 168 13.93 -3.98 -2.24
C PRO A 168 12.57 -3.29 -2.13
N PHE A 169 12.34 -2.33 -3.01
CA PHE A 169 11.07 -1.62 -3.17
C PHE A 169 10.76 -1.33 -4.65
N ARG A 170 9.50 -1.00 -4.94
CA ARG A 170 9.06 -0.46 -6.22
C ARG A 170 8.80 1.03 -6.10
N ILE A 171 8.95 1.75 -7.21
CA ILE A 171 8.64 3.18 -7.29
C ILE A 171 7.40 3.33 -8.18
N ARG A 172 6.25 3.68 -7.60
CA ARG A 172 4.99 3.84 -8.33
C ARG A 172 4.74 5.31 -8.64
N HIS A 173 4.47 5.65 -9.89
CA HIS A 173 4.02 6.97 -10.26
C HIS A 173 2.55 7.18 -9.86
N ILE A 174 2.24 8.25 -9.14
CA ILE A 174 0.91 8.43 -8.52
C ILE A 174 -0.19 8.61 -9.56
N THR A 175 0.00 9.51 -10.53
CA THR A 175 -1.09 9.89 -11.44
C THR A 175 -1.33 8.86 -12.53
N THR A 176 -0.30 8.14 -12.96
CA THR A 176 -0.43 7.14 -14.03
C THR A 176 -0.67 5.73 -13.48
N GLY A 177 -0.38 5.49 -12.20
CA GLY A 177 -0.50 4.17 -11.57
C GLY A 177 0.52 3.13 -12.04
N ARG A 178 1.49 3.54 -12.87
CA ARG A 178 2.55 2.70 -13.43
C ARG A 178 3.78 2.67 -12.52
N TYR A 179 4.62 1.67 -12.68
CA TYR A 179 5.86 1.52 -11.92
C TYR A 179 7.05 2.00 -12.75
N LEU A 180 8.03 2.63 -12.09
CA LEU A 180 9.35 2.78 -12.67
C LEU A 180 9.95 1.39 -12.88
N GLY A 181 10.65 1.19 -13.99
CA GLY A 181 11.38 -0.03 -14.25
C GLY A 181 12.55 0.19 -15.20
N VAL A 182 13.44 -0.80 -15.24
CA VAL A 182 14.59 -0.84 -16.14
C VAL A 182 14.39 -1.97 -17.12
N VAL A 183 14.29 -1.64 -18.41
CA VAL A 183 14.16 -2.59 -19.51
C VAL A 183 15.19 -2.22 -20.57
N GLU A 184 16.02 -3.19 -20.98
CA GLU A 184 17.08 -2.97 -21.98
C GLU A 184 17.99 -1.77 -21.66
N ASN A 185 18.34 -1.59 -20.37
CA ASN A 185 19.11 -0.46 -19.83
C ASN A 185 18.45 0.93 -19.95
N ALA A 186 17.16 1.00 -20.29
CA ALA A 186 16.38 2.22 -20.29
C ALA A 186 15.43 2.27 -19.08
N VAL A 187 15.33 3.43 -18.45
CA VAL A 187 14.35 3.69 -17.38
C VAL A 187 13.01 4.05 -18.01
N ILE A 188 11.98 3.24 -17.76
CA ILE A 188 10.64 3.38 -18.34
C ILE A 188 9.54 3.22 -17.30
N LEU A 189 8.30 3.52 -17.69
CA LEU A 189 7.08 3.21 -16.94
C LEU A 189 6.48 1.88 -17.37
N CYS A 190 6.54 0.90 -16.49
CA CYS A 190 5.95 -0.42 -16.63
C CYS A 190 4.49 -0.43 -16.16
N HIS A 191 3.63 -1.11 -16.93
CA HIS A 191 2.25 -1.36 -16.49
C HIS A 191 2.26 -2.29 -15.26
N ARG A 192 1.31 -2.10 -14.33
CA ARG A 192 1.23 -2.88 -13.08
C ARG A 192 1.26 -4.39 -13.31
N GLU A 193 0.55 -4.87 -14.33
CA GLU A 193 0.46 -6.29 -14.67
C GLU A 193 1.76 -6.87 -15.24
N LYS A 194 2.65 -6.02 -15.74
CA LYS A 194 3.95 -6.39 -16.32
C LYS A 194 5.13 -6.04 -15.40
N SER A 195 4.85 -5.60 -14.17
CA SER A 195 5.85 -5.13 -13.22
C SER A 195 6.34 -6.28 -12.34
N ASP A 196 7.28 -7.07 -12.87
CA ASP A 196 7.93 -8.15 -12.13
C ASP A 196 9.06 -7.63 -11.21
N TYR A 197 9.65 -8.54 -10.43
CA TYR A 197 10.74 -8.19 -9.51
C TYR A 197 11.98 -7.70 -10.27
N GLU A 198 12.37 -8.38 -11.35
CA GLU A 198 13.62 -8.11 -12.07
C GLU A 198 13.63 -6.73 -12.73
N THR A 199 12.49 -6.30 -13.26
CA THR A 199 12.38 -5.03 -13.99
C THR A 199 12.03 -3.84 -13.10
N THR A 200 11.38 -4.05 -11.95
CA THR A 200 10.82 -2.95 -11.14
C THR A 200 11.30 -2.87 -9.69
N ALA A 201 12.17 -3.80 -9.24
CA ALA A 201 12.78 -3.71 -7.93
C ALA A 201 14.00 -2.76 -7.95
N PHE A 202 14.00 -1.81 -7.02
CA PHE A 202 15.10 -0.91 -6.74
C PHE A 202 15.55 -1.08 -5.29
N VAL A 203 16.79 -0.67 -4.99
CA VAL A 203 17.34 -0.66 -3.64
C VAL A 203 18.06 0.66 -3.40
N LEU A 204 17.96 1.20 -2.19
CA LEU A 204 18.77 2.35 -1.81
C LEU A 204 20.16 1.88 -1.39
N CYS A 205 21.20 2.50 -1.93
CA CYS A 205 22.59 2.16 -1.60
C CYS A 205 23.25 3.29 -0.81
N GLN A 206 24.00 2.93 0.24
CA GLN A 206 24.76 3.91 1.03
C GLN A 206 25.97 4.45 0.25
N ASN A 207 26.58 3.63 -0.60
CA ASN A 207 27.77 3.95 -1.39
C ASN A 207 27.61 3.44 -2.84
N LYS A 208 28.42 3.98 -3.77
CA LYS A 208 28.40 3.64 -5.20
C LYS A 208 28.80 2.18 -5.54
N ASP A 209 29.25 1.39 -4.56
CA ASP A 209 29.65 0.00 -4.77
C ASP A 209 28.64 -0.96 -4.08
N PRO A 210 27.66 -1.51 -4.84
CA PRO A 210 26.62 -2.37 -4.29
C PRO A 210 27.15 -3.76 -3.87
N LYS A 211 28.37 -4.12 -4.27
CA LYS A 211 28.90 -5.50 -4.15
C LYS A 211 29.19 -5.96 -2.72
N LYS A 212 29.15 -5.08 -1.72
CA LYS A 212 29.47 -5.43 -0.33
C LYS A 212 28.26 -5.64 0.59
N THR A 213 27.04 -5.34 0.16
CA THR A 213 25.88 -5.24 1.07
C THR A 213 24.77 -6.25 0.78
N LEU A 214 24.87 -7.04 -0.29
CA LEU A 214 23.96 -8.17 -0.55
C LEU A 214 24.35 -9.37 0.32
N MET A 215 24.47 -9.18 1.63
CA MET A 215 24.40 -10.28 2.58
C MET A 215 22.92 -10.53 2.88
N GLU A 216 22.56 -11.79 3.05
CA GLU A 216 21.20 -12.30 3.29
C GLU A 216 20.52 -11.57 4.45
N GLU A 217 19.92 -10.40 4.19
CA GLU A 217 19.10 -9.70 5.16
C GLU A 217 17.79 -10.46 5.28
N LYS A 218 17.75 -11.30 6.32
CA LYS A 218 16.51 -11.90 6.85
C LYS A 218 15.44 -10.81 6.87
N GLU A 219 14.28 -11.09 6.26
CA GLU A 219 13.16 -10.15 6.21
C GLU A 219 12.87 -9.65 7.64
N GLU A 220 13.22 -8.39 7.90
CA GLU A 220 13.10 -7.81 9.23
C GLU A 220 11.61 -7.69 9.58
N GLU A 221 11.16 -8.46 10.57
CA GLU A 221 9.81 -8.33 11.11
C GLU A 221 9.70 -7.05 11.94
N GLY A 222 8.68 -6.23 11.66
CA GLY A 222 8.41 -5.01 12.41
C GLY A 222 8.67 -3.73 11.61
N MET A 223 8.94 -2.64 12.33
CA MET A 223 9.08 -1.30 11.75
C MET A 223 10.47 -1.00 11.16
N GLY A 224 11.44 -1.90 11.37
CA GLY A 224 12.83 -1.70 10.97
C GLY A 224 13.55 -0.62 11.78
N THR A 225 14.66 -0.12 11.22
CA THR A 225 15.47 0.96 11.81
C THR A 225 15.48 2.22 10.94
N PRO A 226 15.55 3.42 11.54
CA PRO A 226 15.55 4.68 10.80
C PRO A 226 16.91 4.91 10.12
N THR A 227 17.03 4.52 8.85
CA THR A 227 18.28 4.66 8.10
C THR A 227 18.23 5.79 7.07
N ILE A 228 17.08 5.99 6.43
CA ILE A 228 16.90 6.95 5.35
C ILE A 228 16.11 8.17 5.84
N SER A 229 16.73 9.35 5.79
CA SER A 229 16.08 10.62 6.15
C SER A 229 15.85 11.50 4.92
N TYR A 230 14.72 12.21 4.89
CA TYR A 230 14.43 13.21 3.87
C TYR A 230 15.49 14.33 3.86
N GLY A 231 15.78 14.86 2.67
CA GLY A 231 16.72 15.98 2.48
C GLY A 231 18.20 15.60 2.51
N LYS A 232 18.55 14.33 2.77
CA LYS A 232 19.90 13.81 2.57
C LYS A 232 20.01 13.23 1.17
N GLY A 233 21.14 13.48 0.49
CA GLY A 233 21.43 12.90 -0.81
C GLY A 233 21.53 11.38 -0.72
N LEU A 234 20.90 10.67 -1.67
CA LEU A 234 20.84 9.21 -1.71
C LEU A 234 21.09 8.73 -3.14
N THR A 235 21.54 7.48 -3.27
CA THR A 235 21.64 6.78 -4.55
C THR A 235 20.60 5.67 -4.59
N ILE A 236 19.75 5.69 -5.61
CA ILE A 236 18.75 4.66 -5.96
C ILE A 236 19.35 3.78 -7.05
#